data_AF-A0A6A3H5G7-F1
#
_entry.id   AF-A0A6A3H5G7-F1
#
_cell.length_a   1.000
_cell.length_b   1.000
_cell.length_c   1.000
_cell.angle_alpha   90.00
_cell.angle_beta   90.00
_cell.angle_gamma   90.00
#
_symmetry.space_group_name_H-M   'P 1'
#
loop_
_entity.id
_entity.type
_entity.pdbx_description
1 polymer ?
#
loop_
_entity_poly.entity_id
_entity_poly.type
_entity_poly.pdbx_seq_one_letter_code
_entity_poly.pdbx_strand_id
1 'polypeptide(L)' 'MLETATWIRDALEAALSPAKHRSATPVYPTTTAQLVAYLKDSVPRVIVLNKTFDFRGTEGTTTEAGCRPDYTRACIA' A
#
# COMPACT_ATOMS: atom_id res chain seq x y z
N MET A 1 27.04 -16.84 -6.30
CA MET A 1 26.60 -16.38 -7.64
C MET A 1 25.35 -17.07 -8.16
N LEU A 2 24.94 -18.24 -7.63
CA LEU A 2 23.69 -18.90 -8.03
C LEU A 2 22.47 -18.41 -7.21
N GLU A 3 22.67 -18.01 -5.95
CA GLU A 3 21.59 -17.43 -5.10
C GLU A 3 21.04 -16.10 -5.64
N THR A 4 21.89 -15.31 -6.32
CA THR A 4 21.49 -14.08 -6.99
C THR A 4 20.62 -14.32 -8.24
N ALA A 5 20.53 -15.56 -8.73
CA ALA A 5 19.69 -15.90 -9.87
C ALA A 5 18.31 -16.43 -9.44
N THR A 6 18.20 -16.97 -8.23
CA THR A 6 16.95 -17.52 -7.68
C THR A 6 15.96 -16.41 -7.37
N TRP A 7 16.39 -15.33 -6.70
CA TRP A 7 15.48 -14.21 -6.37
C TRP A 7 14.92 -13.51 -7.60
N ILE A 8 15.69 -13.41 -8.69
CA ILE A 8 15.22 -12.82 -9.96
C ILE A 8 14.12 -13.70 -10.55
N ARG A 9 14.30 -15.02 -10.51
CA ARG A 9 13.32 -15.99 -11.02
C ARG A 9 12.05 -16.01 -10.18
N ASP A 10 12.18 -15.99 -8.86
CA ASP A 10 11.03 -15.97 -7.93
C ASP A 10 10.24 -14.66 -8.06
N ALA A 11 10.93 -13.52 -8.18
CA ALA A 11 10.29 -12.22 -8.41
C ALA A 11 9.59 -12.17 -9.78
N LEU A 12 10.20 -12.75 -10.81
CA LEU A 12 9.62 -12.86 -12.14
C LEU A 12 8.39 -13.78 -12.14
N GLU A 13 8.44 -14.95 -11.50
CA GLU A 13 7.28 -15.85 -11.36
C GLU A 13 6.13 -15.20 -10.55
N ALA A 14 6.45 -14.46 -9.49
CA ALA A 14 5.46 -13.73 -8.70
C ALA A 14 4.78 -12.61 -9.51
N ALA A 15 5.54 -11.88 -10.33
CA ALA A 15 5.01 -10.81 -11.18
C ALA A 15 4.23 -11.35 -12.38
N LEU A 16 4.65 -12.49 -12.94
CA LEU A 16 4.07 -13.06 -14.16
C LEU A 16 2.92 -14.04 -13.91
N SER A 17 2.71 -14.54 -12.69
CA SER A 17 1.58 -15.43 -12.37
C SER A 17 0.33 -14.61 -12.05
N PRO A 18 -0.53 -14.29 -13.04
CA PRO A 18 -1.69 -13.46 -12.81
C PRO A 18 -2.85 -14.30 -12.25
N ALA A 19 -2.63 -15.60 -12.03
CA ALA A 19 -3.56 -16.57 -11.47
C ALA A 19 -3.56 -16.59 -9.93
N LYS A 20 -2.43 -16.25 -9.28
CA LYS A 20 -2.31 -16.31 -7.81
C LYS A 20 -3.24 -15.31 -7.10
N HIS A 21 -3.42 -14.13 -7.69
CA HIS A 21 -4.35 -13.12 -7.19
C HIS A 21 -5.81 -13.48 -7.51
N ARG A 22 -6.08 -14.07 -8.68
CA ARG A 22 -7.44 -14.34 -9.17
C ARG A 22 -8.17 -15.46 -8.44
N SER A 23 -7.47 -16.36 -7.76
CA SER A 23 -8.07 -17.49 -7.04
C SER A 23 -8.07 -17.34 -5.50
N ALA A 24 -7.57 -16.23 -4.97
CA ALA A 24 -7.56 -16.01 -3.52
C ALA A 24 -8.96 -15.65 -3.03
N THR A 25 -9.41 -16.30 -1.95
CA THR A 25 -10.70 -16.01 -1.31
C THR A 25 -10.74 -14.53 -0.87
N PRO A 26 -11.78 -13.76 -1.24
CA PRO A 26 -11.91 -12.38 -0.81
C PRO A 26 -11.94 -12.24 0.70
N VAL A 27 -11.18 -11.27 1.22
CA VAL A 27 -11.19 -10.90 2.63
C VAL A 27 -11.79 -9.51 2.81
N TYR A 28 -12.50 -9.33 3.93
CA TYR A 28 -13.24 -8.10 4.25
C TYR A 28 -12.73 -7.54 5.58
N PRO A 29 -11.72 -6.65 5.56
CA PRO A 29 -11.20 -6.05 6.79
C PRO A 29 -12.31 -5.29 7.52
N THR A 30 -12.31 -5.35 8.85
CA THR A 30 -13.26 -4.61 9.70
C THR A 30 -12.61 -3.44 10.44
N THR A 31 -11.28 -3.36 10.46
CA THR A 31 -10.51 -2.28 11.12
C THR A 31 -9.36 -1.78 10.25
N THR A 32 -8.91 -0.55 10.49
CA THR A 32 -7.72 0.02 9.82
C THR A 32 -6.46 -0.83 10.09
N ALA A 33 -6.31 -1.36 11.30
CA ALA A 33 -5.20 -2.25 11.66
C ALA A 33 -5.20 -3.56 10.84
N GLN A 34 -6.36 -4.18 10.65
CA GLN A 34 -6.48 -5.37 9.80
C GLN A 34 -6.17 -5.05 8.34
N LEU A 35 -6.65 -3.91 7.84
CA LEU A 35 -6.35 -3.47 6.48
C LEU A 35 -4.84 -3.30 6.28
N VAL A 36 -4.16 -2.64 7.21
CA VAL A 36 -2.69 -2.49 7.19
C VAL A 36 -1.99 -3.85 7.27
N ALA A 37 -2.47 -4.77 8.11
CA ALA A 37 -1.90 -6.10 8.22
C ALA A 37 -2.02 -6.90 6.92
N TYR A 38 -3.19 -6.87 6.26
CA TYR A 38 -3.39 -7.58 4.99
C TYR A 38 -2.55 -7.00 3.85
N LEU A 39 -2.32 -5.69 3.83
CA LEU A 39 -1.48 -5.03 2.82
C LEU A 39 0.02 -5.30 2.99
N LYS A 40 0.47 -5.60 4.22
CA LYS A 40 1.88 -5.89 4.53
C LYS A 40 2.24 -7.38 4.46
N ASP A 41 1.26 -8.24 4.25
CA ASP A 41 1.46 -9.67 4.20
C ASP A 41 2.20 -10.10 2.92
N SER A 42 3.06 -11.11 3.04
CA SER A 42 3.71 -11.82 1.93
C SER A 42 2.78 -12.75 1.14
N VAL A 43 1.59 -13.04 1.68
CA VAL A 43 0.58 -13.87 1.02
C VAL A 43 -0.27 -13.02 0.07
N PRO A 44 -0.44 -13.42 -1.21
CA PRO A 44 -1.36 -12.74 -2.13
C PRO A 44 -2.80 -12.80 -1.65
N ARG A 45 -3.48 -11.65 -1.63
CA ARG A 45 -4.86 -11.50 -1.11
C ARG A 45 -5.71 -10.68 -2.07
N VAL A 46 -7.00 -10.98 -2.12
CA VAL A 46 -8.04 -10.11 -2.68
C VAL A 46 -8.73 -9.42 -1.52
N ILE A 47 -8.49 -8.11 -1.36
CA ILE A 47 -9.00 -7.32 -0.24
C ILE A 47 -10.16 -6.46 -0.76
N VAL A 48 -11.35 -6.65 -0.20
CA VAL A 48 -12.54 -5.90 -0.61
C VAL A 48 -12.83 -4.80 0.40
N LEU A 49 -12.82 -3.55 -0.07
CA LEU A 49 -13.19 -2.39 0.73
C LEU A 49 -14.66 -2.07 0.51
N ASN A 50 -15.51 -2.41 1.48
CA ASN A 50 -16.96 -2.19 1.42
C ASN A 50 -17.45 -1.11 2.41
N LYS A 51 -16.52 -0.38 3.03
CA LYS A 51 -16.79 0.67 4.00
C LYS A 51 -15.64 1.66 4.08
N THR A 52 -15.87 2.78 4.76
CA THR A 52 -14.84 3.79 5.02
C THR A 52 -13.85 3.31 6.08
N PHE A 53 -12.57 3.48 5.78
CA PHE A 53 -11.45 3.33 6.72
C PHE A 53 -10.85 4.71 6.95
N ASP A 54 -11.11 5.31 8.10
CA ASP A 54 -10.59 6.62 8.45
C ASP A 54 -9.21 6.49 9.11
N PHE A 55 -8.18 6.98 8.43
CA PHE A 55 -6.80 7.02 8.92
C PHE A 55 -6.43 8.40 9.50
N ARG A 56 -7.32 9.39 9.45
CA ARG A 56 -7.01 10.72 9.99
C ARG A 56 -6.79 10.61 11.50
N GLY A 57 -5.70 11.19 11.98
CA GLY A 57 -5.32 11.17 13.38
C GLY A 57 -4.78 9.82 13.89
N THR A 58 -4.72 8.76 13.08
CA THR A 58 -4.15 7.48 13.54
C THR A 58 -2.64 7.51 13.69
N GLU A 59 -1.97 8.44 13.02
CA GLU A 59 -0.52 8.65 13.06
C GLU A 59 -0.13 9.89 13.87
N GLY A 60 -1.09 10.49 14.58
CA GLY A 60 -0.90 11.72 15.34
C GLY A 60 -0.83 12.97 14.46
N THR A 61 -0.27 14.05 15.02
CA THR A 61 -0.11 15.34 14.34
C THR A 61 1.27 15.92 14.65
N THR A 62 1.93 16.47 13.64
CA THR A 62 3.21 17.16 13.79
C THR A 62 3.11 18.55 13.15
N THR A 63 3.74 19.55 13.77
CA THR A 63 3.88 20.90 13.20
C THR A 63 5.32 21.11 12.79
N GLU A 64 5.55 21.35 11.50
CA GLU A 64 6.88 21.58 10.93
C GLU A 64 6.87 22.82 10.03
N ALA A 65 8.06 23.39 9.81
CA ALA A 65 8.21 24.50 8.87
C ALA A 65 8.08 24.00 7.43
N GLY A 66 6.99 24.37 6.76
CA GLY A 66 6.78 24.09 5.34
C GLY A 66 7.41 25.16 4.43
N CYS A 67 7.72 24.78 3.19
CA CYS A 67 8.14 25.73 2.16
C CYS A 67 6.95 26.14 1.29
N ARG A 68 6.80 27.45 1.03
CA ARG A 68 5.90 27.97 -0.01
C ARG A 68 6.72 28.80 -1.00
N PRO A 69 7.06 28.28 -2.19
CA PRO A 69 7.88 29.01 -3.14
C PRO A 69 7.21 30.31 -3.63
N ASP A 70 7.99 31.39 -3.68
CA ASP A 70 7.51 32.74 -3.97
C ASP A 70 6.95 32.94 -5.40
N TYR A 71 7.30 32.07 -6.36
CA TYR A 71 6.82 32.18 -7.74
C TYR A 71 5.31 31.88 -7.89
N THR A 72 4.65 31.35 -6.85
CA THR A 72 3.19 31.17 -6.81
C THR A 72 2.47 32.18 -5.90
N ARG A 73 3.20 33.12 -5.28
CA ARG A 73 2.62 34.08 -4.34
C ARG A 73 1.68 35.08 -5.02
N ALA A 74 1.91 35.37 -6.30
CA ALA A 74 1.04 36.21 -7.12
C ALA A 74 -0.30 35.55 -7.50
N CYS A 75 -0.46 34.24 -7.28
CA CYS A 75 -1.65 33.47 -7.65
C CYS A 75 -2.56 33.12 -6.46
N ILE A 76 -2.34 33.76 -5.30
CA ILE A 76 -3.24 33.65 -4.15
C ILE A 76 -4.18 34.84 -4.22
N ALA A 77 -5.38 34.59 -4.73
CA ALA A 77 -6.51 35.52 -4.60
C ALA A 77 -6.93 35.63 -3.14
#